data_AF-A0A0S8KS06-F1
#
_entry.id   AF-A0A0S8KS06-F1
#
_cell.length_a   1.000
_cell.length_b   1.000
_cell.length_c   1.000
_cell.angle_alpha   90.00
_cell.angle_beta   90.00
_cell.angle_gamma   90.00
#
_symmetry.space_group_name_H-M   'P 1'
#
loop_
_entity.id
_entity.type
_entity.pdbx_description
1 polymer ?
#
loop_
_entity_poly.entity_id
_entity_poly.type
_entity_poly.pdbx_seq_one_letter_code
_entity_poly.pdbx_strand_id
1 'polypeptide(L)' 'MECKKEQNLEDCGCTYPGCERKGTCCECLSYHLSSKQLPGCCFPPEVEKTYDRSFKGFAKAWGL' A
#
# COMPACT_ATOMS: atom_id res chain seq x y z
N MET A 1 8.11 -19.19 1.77
CA MET A 1 8.63 -18.23 0.78
C MET A 1 9.48 -17.22 1.53
N GLU A 2 10.69 -16.95 1.06
CA GLU A 2 11.56 -15.96 1.69
C GLU A 2 11.10 -14.53 1.32
N CYS A 3 11.06 -13.63 2.31
CA CYS A 3 10.64 -12.25 2.10
C CYS A 3 11.81 -11.41 1.55
N LYS A 4 11.62 -10.79 0.39
CA LYS A 4 12.59 -9.90 -0.27
C LYS A 4 12.47 -8.46 0.23
N LYS A 5 12.54 -8.25 1.55
CA LYS A 5 12.18 -6.97 2.20
C LYS A 5 12.95 -5.77 1.66
N GLU A 6 14.25 -5.90 1.48
CA GLU A 6 15.13 -4.82 1.00
C GLU A 6 14.75 -4.37 -0.43
N GLN A 7 14.53 -5.33 -1.33
CA GLN A 7 14.10 -5.05 -2.70
C GLN A 7 12.69 -4.44 -2.72
N ASN A 8 11.77 -4.98 -1.92
CA ASN A 8 10.41 -4.45 -1.81
C ASN A 8 10.36 -3.03 -1.22
N LEU A 9 11.38 -2.59 -0.46
CA LEU A 9 11.46 -1.24 0.08
C LEU A 9 11.71 -0.21 -1.04
N GLU A 10 12.44 -0.58 -2.08
CA GLU A 10 12.70 0.29 -3.24
C GLU A 10 11.42 0.64 -3.99
N ASP A 11 10.51 -0.33 -4.11
CA ASP A 11 9.22 -0.19 -4.79
C ASP A 11 8.04 0.18 -3.85
N CYS A 12 8.30 0.42 -2.56
CA CYS A 12 7.24 0.65 -1.59
C CYS A 12 6.62 2.04 -1.74
N GLY A 13 5.46 2.13 -2.40
CA GLY A 13 4.71 3.38 -2.58
C GLY A 13 4.01 3.96 -1.34
N CYS A 14 4.13 3.36 -0.14
CA CYS A 14 3.43 3.85 1.06
C CYS A 14 4.00 5.19 1.55
N THR A 15 3.18 6.25 1.59
CA THR A 15 3.61 7.59 2.03
C THR A 15 3.41 7.83 3.52
N TYR A 16 2.85 6.87 4.27
CA TYR A 16 2.66 7.01 5.71
C TYR A 16 4.01 7.04 6.44
N PRO A 17 4.33 8.12 7.19
CA PRO A 17 5.59 8.23 7.91
C PRO A 17 5.66 7.20 9.05
N GLY A 18 6.80 6.54 9.20
CA GLY A 18 7.00 5.54 10.27
C GLY A 18 6.22 4.23 10.11
N CYS A 19 5.71 3.90 8.92
CA CYS A 19 5.05 2.62 8.70
C CYS A 19 6.01 1.43 8.93
N GLU A 20 5.75 0.66 9.99
CA GLU A 20 6.58 -0.48 10.42
C GLU A 20 6.56 -1.65 9.42
N ARG A 21 5.55 -1.71 8.54
CA ARG A 21 5.29 -2.81 7.59
C ARG A 21 5.91 -2.58 6.20
N LYS A 22 6.65 -1.48 5.98
CA LYS A 22 7.28 -1.20 4.69
C LYS A 22 8.23 -2.33 4.27
N GLY A 23 8.15 -2.73 3.01
CA GLY A 23 8.90 -3.85 2.43
C GLY A 23 8.39 -5.24 2.80
N THR A 24 7.55 -5.38 3.84
CA THR A 24 6.94 -6.66 4.22
C THR A 24 5.53 -6.78 3.60
N CYS A 25 5.46 -7.08 2.30
CA CYS A 25 4.20 -7.02 1.54
C CYS A 25 3.07 -7.89 2.09
N CYS A 26 3.37 -9.09 2.60
CA CYS A 26 2.36 -9.98 3.18
C CYS A 26 1.69 -9.37 4.42
N GLU A 27 2.48 -8.76 5.31
CA GLU A 27 1.96 -8.07 6.51
C GLU A 27 1.19 -6.80 6.14
N CYS A 28 1.71 -6.02 5.18
CA CYS A 28 1.06 -4.83 4.67
C CYS A 28 -0.33 -5.14 4.09
N LEU A 29 -0.41 -6.20 3.27
CA LEU A 29 -1.66 -6.67 2.67
C LEU A 29 -2.64 -7.15 3.74
N SER A 30 -2.20 -8.02 4.66
CA SER A 30 -3.06 -8.53 5.74
C SER A 30 -3.63 -7.41 6.59
N TYR A 31 -2.80 -6.40 6.93
CA TYR A 31 -3.23 -5.25 7.71
C TYR A 31 -4.29 -4.42 6.98
N HIS A 32 -4.04 -4.01 5.72
CA HIS A 32 -4.98 -3.17 4.99
C HIS A 32 -6.27 -3.90 4.64
N LEU A 33 -6.22 -5.18 4.26
CA LEU A 33 -7.43 -5.95 3.96
C LEU A 33 -8.34 -6.12 5.18
N SER A 34 -7.77 -6.23 6.39
CA SER A 34 -8.57 -6.27 7.63
C SER A 34 -9.42 -4.99 7.83
N SER A 35 -8.99 -3.88 7.24
CA SER A 35 -9.68 -2.58 7.25
C SER A 35 -10.43 -2.28 5.95
N LYS A 36 -10.62 -3.27 5.07
CA LYS A 36 -11.21 -3.11 3.71
C LYS A 36 -10.48 -2.04 2.87
N GLN A 37 -9.15 -2.03 2.97
CA GLN A 37 -8.26 -1.14 2.24
C GLN A 37 -7.23 -1.93 1.43
N LEU A 38 -6.55 -1.23 0.53
CA LEU A 38 -5.39 -1.74 -0.20
C LEU A 38 -4.09 -1.07 0.29
N PRO A 39 -2.94 -1.75 0.16
CA PRO A 39 -1.63 -1.13 0.38
C PRO A 39 -1.41 0.14 -0.45
N GLY A 40 -0.65 1.09 0.08
CA GLY A 40 -0.35 2.35 -0.62
C GLY A 40 0.35 2.16 -1.98
N CYS A 41 1.11 1.08 -2.16
CA CYS A 41 1.73 0.74 -3.45
C CYS A 41 0.73 0.40 -4.57
N CYS A 42 -0.56 0.22 -4.26
CA CYS A 42 -1.62 0.03 -5.26
C CYS A 42 -2.14 1.36 -5.85
N PHE A 43 -1.65 2.51 -5.40
CA PHE A 43 -2.18 3.83 -5.77
C PHE A 43 -1.10 4.71 -6.42
N PRO A 44 -1.48 5.61 -7.34
CA PRO A 44 -0.59 6.68 -7.80
C PRO A 44 -0.07 7.52 -6.61
N PRO A 45 1.19 8.01 -6.63
CA PRO A 45 1.78 8.72 -5.50
C PRO A 45 0.97 9.93 -5.01
N GLU A 46 0.33 10.65 -5.92
CA GLU A 46 -0.54 11.79 -5.62
C GLU A 46 -1.84 11.39 -4.92
N VAL A 47 -2.38 10.21 -5.24
CA VAL A 47 -3.58 9.67 -4.59
C VAL A 47 -3.22 9.10 -3.22
N GLU A 48 -2.11 8.36 -3.12
CA GLU A 48 -1.67 7.76 -1.85
C GLU A 48 -1.50 8.81 -0.74
N LYS A 49 -0.97 10.00 -1.09
CA LYS A 49 -0.81 11.12 -0.15
C LYS A 49 -2.12 11.61 0.48
N THR A 50 -3.27 11.28 -0.11
CA THR A 50 -4.59 11.61 0.44
C THR A 50 -5.09 10.57 1.47
N TYR A 51 -4.41 9.42 1.56
CA TYR A 51 -4.71 8.30 2.44
C TYR A 51 -6.08 7.64 2.24
N ASP A 52 -6.82 7.95 1.17
CA ASP A 52 -7.99 7.16 0.75
C ASP A 52 -7.54 5.83 0.12
N ARG A 53 -7.21 4.88 1.00
CA ARG A 53 -6.82 3.52 0.63
C ARG A 53 -8.00 2.58 0.42
N SER A 54 -9.23 3.10 0.34
CA SER A 54 -10.42 2.25 0.15
C SER A 54 -10.43 1.62 -1.25
N PHE A 55 -11.15 0.51 -1.40
CA PHE A 55 -11.39 -0.07 -2.74
C PHE A 55 -12.08 0.91 -3.70
N LYS A 56 -12.93 1.82 -3.17
CA LYS A 56 -13.55 2.89 -3.97
C LYS A 56 -12.51 3.92 -4.42
N GLY A 57 -11.61 4.31 -3.52
CA GLY A 57 -10.47 5.18 -3.84
C GLY A 57 -9.60 4.57 -4.94
N PHE A 58 -9.35 3.25 -4.85
CA PHE A 58 -8.59 2.51 -5.86
C PHE A 58 -9.30 2.53 -7.23
N ALA A 59 -10.59 2.17 -7.28
CA ALA A 59 -11.35 2.20 -8.53
C ALA A 59 -11.35 3.59 -9.18
N LYS A 60 -11.54 4.64 -8.37
CA LYS A 60 -11.46 6.03 -8.84
C LYS A 60 -10.07 6.39 -9.37
N ALA A 61 -9.01 5.99 -8.68
CA ALA A 61 -7.63 6.31 -9.05
C ALA A 61 -7.23 5.73 -10.42
N TRP A 62 -7.79 4.56 -10.77
CA TRP A 62 -7.47 3.84 -12.00
C TRP A 62 -8.56 3.92 -13.08
N GLY A 63 -9.68 4.59 -12.82
CA GLY A 63 -10.80 4.70 -13.77
C GLY A 63 -11.51 3.37 -14.05
N LEU A 64 -11.65 2.53 -13.01
CA LEU A 64 -12.31 1.22 -13.07
C LEU A 64 -13.83 1.31 -12.85
#